data_AF-A0A9E2JYY2-F1
#
_entry.id   AF-A0A9E2JYY2-F1
#
_cell.length_a   1.000
_cell.length_b   1.000
_cell.length_c   1.000
_cell.angle_alpha   90.00
_cell.angle_beta   90.00
_cell.angle_gamma   90.00
#
_symmetry.space_group_name_H-M   'P 1'
#
loop_
_entity.id
_entity.type
_entity.pdbx_description
1 polymer ?
#
loop_
_entity_poly.entity_id
_entity_poly.type
_entity_poly.pdbx_seq_one_letter_code
_entity_poly.pdbx_strand_id
1 'polypeptide(L)' 'MATLAPPPTSPSGMGDPLGSTPAFSPLYQQIKGLILQSLQAGEWRPGEAIPSEMELAARYRVSQGTVRKA' A
#
# COMPACT_ATOMS: atom_id res chain seq x y z
N MET A 1 12.65 -59.06 26.21
CA MET A 1 12.65 -57.86 27.07
C MET A 1 12.60 -56.67 26.13
N ALA A 2 11.70 -55.72 26.39
CA ALA A 2 11.03 -54.88 25.39
C ALA A 2 11.94 -53.97 24.53
N THR A 3 11.54 -53.84 23.27
CA THR A 3 11.96 -52.82 22.30
C THR A 3 11.44 -51.43 22.70
N LEU A 4 12.26 -50.38 22.51
CA LEU A 4 11.74 -49.04 22.29
C LEU A 4 12.75 -48.22 21.47
N ALA A 5 12.46 -48.04 20.19
CA ALA A 5 13.06 -46.99 19.38
C ALA A 5 12.49 -45.62 19.79
N PRO A 6 13.29 -44.54 19.81
CA PRO A 6 12.76 -43.20 20.05
C PRO A 6 11.91 -42.70 18.86
N PRO A 7 10.96 -41.77 19.09
CA PRO A 7 10.02 -41.30 18.07
C PRO A 7 10.71 -40.47 16.98
N PRO A 8 10.15 -40.39 15.76
CA PRO A 8 10.63 -39.47 14.75
C PRO A 8 10.32 -38.03 15.20
N THR A 9 11.36 -37.22 15.42
CA THR A 9 11.23 -35.77 15.50
C THR A 9 10.85 -35.26 14.12
N SER A 10 9.54 -35.08 13.90
CA SER A 10 9.05 -34.32 12.76
C SER A 10 9.58 -32.89 12.89
N PRO A 11 10.32 -32.33 11.91
CA PRO A 11 10.47 -30.89 11.85
C PRO A 11 9.09 -30.31 11.53
N SER A 12 8.37 -29.96 12.58
CA SER A 12 7.32 -28.95 12.52
C SER A 12 7.99 -27.69 11.98
N GLY A 13 7.71 -27.40 10.72
CA GLY A 13 8.30 -26.33 9.95
C GLY A 13 7.61 -26.25 8.59
N MET A 14 6.28 -26.38 8.62
CA MET A 14 5.41 -25.99 7.52
C MET A 14 5.55 -24.47 7.40
N GLY A 15 6.58 -24.03 6.68
CA GLY A 15 6.80 -22.62 6.36
C GLY A 15 5.53 -22.10 5.70
N ASP A 16 4.95 -21.10 6.36
CA ASP A 16 3.67 -20.50 6.02
C ASP A 16 3.70 -20.04 4.55
N PRO A 17 2.79 -20.48 3.66
CA PRO A 17 2.69 -19.94 2.30
C PRO A 17 2.18 -18.48 2.28
N LEU A 18 2.02 -17.87 3.45
CA LEU A 18 1.51 -16.53 3.67
C LEU A 18 2.67 -15.60 4.04
N GLY A 19 3.65 -15.50 3.16
CA GLY A 19 4.55 -14.35 3.11
C GLY A 19 3.78 -13.09 2.72
N SER A 20 2.77 -12.70 3.49
CA SER A 20 2.22 -11.34 3.47
C SER A 20 3.29 -10.44 4.08
N THR A 21 4.24 -10.05 3.24
CA THR A 21 4.94 -8.79 3.47
C THR A 21 3.86 -7.72 3.64
N PRO A 22 3.95 -6.83 4.65
CA PRO A 22 2.98 -5.77 4.77
C PRO A 22 2.97 -5.01 3.45
N ALA A 23 1.83 -5.02 2.77
CA ALA A 23 1.62 -4.31 1.52
C ALA A 23 1.61 -2.81 1.83
N PHE A 24 2.78 -2.24 2.07
CA PHE A 24 2.97 -0.80 2.18
C PHE A 24 2.89 -0.27 0.76
N SER A 25 1.68 0.08 0.31
CA SER A 25 1.52 0.89 -0.89
C SER A 25 2.29 2.20 -0.64
N PRO A 26 3.33 2.52 -1.42
CA PRO A 26 4.04 3.77 -1.23
C PRO A 26 3.10 4.97 -1.31
N LEU A 27 3.33 5.96 -0.45
CA LEU A 27 2.38 7.04 -0.17
C LEU A 27 1.91 7.80 -1.43
N TYR A 28 2.77 7.95 -2.44
CA TYR A 28 2.39 8.57 -3.72
C TYR A 28 1.28 7.81 -4.45
N GLN A 29 1.22 6.47 -4.36
CA GLN A 29 0.16 5.68 -4.98
C GLN A 29 -1.18 5.90 -4.28
N GLN A 30 -1.17 6.12 -2.96
CA GLN A 30 -2.37 6.48 -2.24
C GLN A 30 -2.88 7.87 -2.66
N ILE A 31 -1.99 8.86 -2.77
CA ILE A 31 -2.35 10.21 -3.24
C ILE A 31 -2.86 10.17 -4.69
N LYS A 32 -2.25 9.36 -5.56
CA LYS A 32 -2.75 9.14 -6.92
C LYS A 32 -4.20 8.68 -6.93
N GLY A 33 -4.51 7.67 -6.11
CA GLY A 33 -5.87 7.15 -5.99
C GLY A 33 -6.87 8.23 -5.56
N LEU A 34 -6.49 9.07 -4.60
CA LEU A 34 -7.32 10.18 -4.13
C LEU A 34 -7.55 11.23 -5.23
N ILE A 35 -6.51 11.62 -5.97
CA ILE A 35 -6.63 12.60 -7.07
C ILE A 35 -7.56 12.05 -8.17
N LEU A 36 -7.38 10.79 -8.57
CA LEU A 36 -8.23 10.15 -9.57
C LEU A 36 -9.67 10.05 -9.11
N GLN A 37 -9.91 9.74 -7.82
CA GLN A 37 -11.24 9.71 -7.26
C GLN A 37 -11.90 11.11 -7.30
N SER A 38 -11.17 12.17 -6.96
CA SER A 38 -11.68 13.55 -7.04
C SER A 38 -12.02 13.95 -8.48
N LEU A 39 -11.21 13.56 -9.46
CA LEU A 39 -11.51 13.77 -10.87
C LEU A 39 -12.77 13.01 -11.31
N GLN A 40 -12.90 11.74 -10.91
CA GLN A 40 -14.06 10.91 -11.23
C GLN A 40 -15.35 11.41 -10.56
N ALA A 41 -15.23 11.97 -9.36
CA ALA A 41 -16.32 12.61 -8.64
C ALA A 41 -16.73 13.97 -9.24
N GLY A 42 -15.91 14.53 -10.14
CA GLY A 42 -16.17 15.82 -10.77
C GLY A 42 -15.90 17.01 -9.85
N GLU A 43 -15.06 16.85 -8.81
CA GLU A 43 -14.56 17.97 -7.99
C GLU A 43 -13.91 19.04 -8.86
N TRP A 44 -13.22 18.60 -9.93
CA TRP A 44 -12.70 19.48 -10.98
C TRP A 44 -13.32 19.04 -12.30
N ARG A 45 -14.09 19.94 -12.91
CA ARG A 45 -14.77 19.67 -14.18
C ARG A 45 -13.78 19.72 -15.35
N PRO A 46 -14.08 19.05 -16.48
CA PRO A 46 -13.29 19.21 -17.69
C PRO A 46 -13.17 20.70 -18.08
N GLY A 47 -11.94 21.18 -18.23
CA GLY A 47 -11.63 22.58 -18.53
C GLY A 47 -11.46 23.48 -17.30
N GLU A 48 -11.78 22.99 -16.11
CA GLU A 48 -11.44 23.68 -14.86
C GLU A 48 -9.98 23.43 -14.50
N ALA A 49 -9.33 24.44 -13.91
CA ALA A 49 -7.96 24.32 -13.47
C ALA A 49 -7.87 23.40 -12.24
N ILE A 50 -7.04 22.38 -12.32
CA ILE A 50 -6.67 21.56 -11.16
C ILE A 50 -5.77 22.42 -10.23
N PRO A 51 -5.91 22.30 -8.90
CA PRO A 51 -5.05 23.02 -7.95
C PRO A 51 -3.57 22.74 -8.19
N SER A 52 -2.73 23.70 -7.80
CA SER A 52 -1.28 23.55 -7.95
C SER A 52 -0.75 22.38 -7.10
N GLU A 53 0.42 21.83 -7.45
CA GLU A 53 1.04 20.73 -6.67
C GLU A 53 1.21 21.09 -5.18
N MET A 54 1.54 22.34 -4.88
CA MET A 54 1.65 22.83 -3.50
C MET A 54 0.31 22.85 -2.76
N GLU A 55 -0.79 23.20 -3.45
CA GLU A 55 -2.12 23.21 -2.86
C GLU A 55 -2.61 21.79 -2.59
N LEU A 56 -2.38 20.86 -3.53
CA LEU A 56 -2.67 19.44 -3.33
C LEU A 56 -1.83 18.87 -2.18
N ALA A 57 -0.56 19.26 -2.08
CA ALA A 57 0.32 18.84 -1.00
C ALA A 57 -0.20 19.32 0.37
N ALA A 58 -0.64 20.58 0.46
CA ALA A 58 -1.27 21.12 1.66
C ALA A 58 -2.60 20.41 1.99
N ARG A 59 -3.46 20.17 0.98
CA ARG A 59 -4.76 19.50 1.14
C ARG A 59 -4.62 18.08 1.67
N TYR A 60 -3.69 17.30 1.11
CA TYR A 60 -3.46 15.92 1.51
C TYR A 60 -2.42 15.75 2.64
N ARG A 61 -1.86 16.86 3.13
CA ARG A 61 -0.82 16.89 4.18
C ARG A 61 0.41 16.03 3.85
N VAL A 62 0.90 16.19 2.62
CA VAL A 62 2.08 15.48 2.10
C VAL A 62 3.12 16.49 1.61
N SER A 63 4.34 16.02 1.36
CA SER A 63 5.35 16.83 0.66
C SER A 63 4.99 16.98 -0.83
N GLN A 64 5.33 18.11 -1.44
CA GLN A 64 5.15 18.33 -2.89
C GLN A 64 5.73 17.19 -3.74
N GLY A 65 6.90 16.65 -3.38
CA GLY A 65 7.52 15.54 -4.10
C GLY A 65 6.68 14.24 -4.11
N THR A 66 5.77 14.07 -3.15
CA THR A 66 4.80 12.96 -3.16
C THR A 66 3.71 13.21 -4.20
N VAL A 67 3.15 14.43 -4.23
CA VAL A 67 2.14 14.83 -5.22
C VAL A 67 2.71 14.75 -6.63
N ARG A 68 3.96 15.19 -6.85
CA ARG A 68 4.63 15.11 -8.14
C ARG A 68 4.80 13.68 -8.67
N LYS A 69 4.89 12.70 -7.75
CA LYS A 69 4.99 11.27 -8.09
C LYS A 69 3.64 10.59 -8.28
N ALA A 70 2.55 11.22 -7.81
CA ALA A 70 1.20 10.66 -7.84
C ALA A 70 0.64 10.65 -9.27
#